data_AF-A0A497RGT7-F1
#
_entry.id   AF-A0A497RGT7-F1
#
_cell.length_a   1.000
_cell.length_b   1.000
_cell.length_c   1.000
_cell.angle_alpha   90.00
_cell.angle_beta   90.00
_cell.angle_gamma   90.00
#
_symmetry.space_group_name_H-M   'P 1'
#
loop_
_entity.id
_entity.type
_entity.pdbx_description
1 polymer ?
#
loop_
_entity_poly.entity_id
_entity_poly.type
_entity_poly.pdbx_seq_one_letter_code
_entity_poly.pdbx_strand_id
1 'polypeptide(L)'
;MIANLDVRALVERAKEKVLETSHTRKASICEVGRKGLCCNVCSEGPCRITEKNPYGICRLNADQIVAKNLLDTLQLVLHATSMSVRTLQEL
;
A
#
# COMPACT_ATOMS: atom_id res chain seq x y z
N MET A 1 -1.70 7.41 16.51
CA MET A 1 -1.68 7.31 17.97
C MET A 1 -1.46 5.85 18.34
N ILE A 2 -0.48 5.52 19.21
CA ILE A 2 -0.22 4.14 19.65
C ILE A 2 -1.13 3.86 20.86
N ALA A 3 -2.10 2.95 20.70
CA ALA A 3 -3.08 2.63 21.75
C ALA A 3 -2.52 1.67 22.83
N ASN A 4 -1.62 0.76 22.45
CA ASN A 4 -0.99 -0.16 23.38
C ASN A 4 0.14 0.54 24.15
N LEU A 5 0.05 0.53 25.48
CA LEU A 5 0.97 1.24 26.38
C LEU A 5 2.40 0.65 26.34
N ASP A 6 2.52 -0.68 26.30
CA ASP A 6 3.81 -1.36 26.25
C ASP A 6 4.54 -1.08 24.94
N VAL A 7 3.81 -1.10 23.83
CA VAL A 7 4.35 -0.73 22.52
C VAL A 7 4.83 0.72 22.52
N ARG A 8 4.09 1.63 23.16
CA ARG A 8 4.50 3.03 23.30
C ARG A 8 5.82 3.15 24.08
N ALA A 9 5.94 2.45 25.21
CA ALA A 9 7.17 2.45 26.00
C ALA A 9 8.38 1.91 25.21
N LEU A 10 8.18 0.86 24.42
CA LEU A 10 9.23 0.31 23.56
C LEU A 10 9.64 1.27 22.44
N VAL A 11 8.70 1.99 21.84
CA VAL A 11 8.99 2.98 20.79
C VAL A 11 9.77 4.16 21.35
N GLU A 12 9.48 4.64 22.56
CA GLU A 12 10.27 5.70 23.19
C GLU A 12 11.70 5.23 23.51
N ARG A 13 11.87 4.03 24.06
CA ARG A 13 13.21 3.43 24.28
C ARG A 13 14.00 3.25 22.98
N ALA A 14 13.31 2.93 21.88
CA ALA A 14 13.95 2.83 20.57
C ALA A 14 14.48 4.21 20.11
N LYS A 15 13.72 5.30 20.33
CA LYS A 15 14.18 6.67 20.01
C LYS A 15 15.41 7.07 20.83
N GLU A 16 15.44 6.77 22.14
CA GLU A 16 16.59 7.04 23.00
C GLU A 16 17.87 6.37 22.48
N LYS A 17 17.72 5.15 21.94
CA LYS A 17 18.82 4.40 21.33
C LYS A 17 19.08 4.76 19.86
N VAL A 18 18.41 5.78 19.32
CA VAL A 18 18.53 6.20 17.92
C VAL A 18 18.24 5.05 16.95
N LEU A 19 17.27 4.19 17.32
CA LEU A 19 16.80 3.08 16.50
C LEU A 19 15.53 3.48 15.76
N GLU A 20 15.54 3.30 14.44
CA GLU A 20 14.35 3.52 13.63
C GLU A 20 13.29 2.43 13.86
N THR A 21 12.03 2.85 13.88
CA THR A 21 10.86 1.97 13.96
C THR A 21 9.84 2.31 12.87
N SER A 22 8.84 1.45 12.67
CA SER A 22 7.70 1.77 11.78
C SER A 22 6.95 3.04 12.19
N HIS A 23 7.02 3.45 13.46
CA HIS A 23 6.37 4.65 13.97
C HIS A 23 7.16 5.92 13.67
N THR A 24 8.49 5.83 13.58
CA THR A 24 9.37 6.98 13.28
C THR A 24 9.52 7.21 11.77
N ARG A 25 9.42 6.16 10.95
CA ARG A 25 9.52 6.26 9.48
C ARG A 25 8.29 6.84 8.77
N LYS A 26 7.25 7.24 9.49
CA LYS A 26 6.01 7.74 8.87
C LYS A 26 6.23 9.10 8.22
N ALA A 27 6.43 9.09 6.90
CA ALA A 27 6.44 10.29 6.07
C ALA A 27 5.02 10.68 5.59
N SER A 28 4.88 11.89 5.05
CA SER A 28 3.64 12.33 4.40
C SER A 28 3.30 11.45 3.20
N ILE A 29 2.13 10.82 3.25
CA ILE A 29 1.63 9.98 2.15
C ILE A 29 1.08 10.86 1.03
N CYS A 30 1.51 10.62 -0.21
CA CYS A 30 1.00 11.27 -1.42
C CYS A 30 -0.54 11.17 -1.53
N GLU A 31 -1.22 12.30 -1.74
CA GLU A 31 -2.69 12.35 -1.75
C GLU A 31 -3.32 11.58 -2.90
N VAL A 32 -2.73 11.62 -4.10
CA VAL A 32 -3.20 10.86 -5.27
C VAL A 32 -3.13 9.36 -5.00
N GLY A 33 -2.01 8.91 -4.42
CA GLY A 33 -1.81 7.51 -4.03
C GLY A 33 -2.76 7.08 -2.91
N ARG A 34 -3.00 7.95 -1.91
CA ARG A 34 -3.96 7.69 -0.83
C ARG A 34 -5.38 7.45 -1.35
N LYS A 35 -5.77 8.16 -2.42
CA LYS A 35 -7.07 8.00 -3.09
C LYS A 35 -7.11 6.80 -4.07
N GLY A 36 -5.99 6.11 -4.29
CA GLY A 36 -5.90 5.01 -5.26
C GLY A 36 -5.84 5.46 -6.72
N LEU A 37 -5.56 6.74 -7.00
CA LEU A 37 -5.62 7.35 -8.33
C LEU A 37 -4.27 7.38 -9.07
N CYS A 38 -3.29 6.62 -8.60
CA CYS A 38 -1.99 6.46 -9.24
C CYS A 38 -1.86 5.03 -9.76
N CYS A 39 -1.44 4.87 -11.02
CA CYS A 39 -1.20 3.56 -11.65
C CYS A 39 0.24 3.48 -12.18
N ASN A 40 0.93 2.39 -11.88
CA ASN A 40 2.31 2.12 -12.28
C ASN A 40 2.49 0.70 -12.88
N VAL A 41 1.43 0.13 -13.44
CA VAL A 41 1.41 -1.26 -13.92
C VAL A 41 2.15 -1.45 -15.24
N CYS A 42 2.33 -0.40 -16.03
CA CYS A 42 3.10 -0.44 -17.27
C CYS A 42 4.24 0.57 -17.24
N SER A 43 5.21 0.38 -18.14
CA SER A 43 6.41 1.23 -18.27
C SER A 43 6.12 2.67 -18.68
N GLU A 44 4.95 2.94 -19.27
CA GLU A 44 4.50 4.29 -19.63
C GLU A 44 3.97 5.09 -18.41
N GLY A 45 3.87 4.45 -17.25
CA GLY A 45 3.50 5.10 -15.99
C GLY A 45 4.64 5.90 -15.36
N PRO A 46 4.39 6.57 -14.21
CA PRO A 46 3.17 6.50 -13.41
C PRO A 46 2.07 7.46 -13.89
N CYS A 47 0.88 6.92 -14.17
CA CYS A 47 -0.30 7.73 -14.47
C CYS A 47 -0.89 8.29 -13.18
N ARG A 48 -1.07 9.62 -13.09
CA ARG A 48 -1.74 10.30 -11.98
C ARG A 48 -3.07 10.89 -12.46
N ILE A 49 -4.17 10.38 -11.93
CA ILE A 49 -5.51 10.80 -12.33
C ILE A 49 -5.98 11.94 -11.45
N THR A 50 -6.35 13.04 -12.09
CA THR A 50 -6.86 14.26 -11.46
C THR A 50 -7.95 14.86 -12.35
N GLU A 51 -8.68 15.86 -11.88
CA GLU A 51 -9.66 16.58 -12.71
C GLU A 51 -9.04 17.18 -13.98
N LYS A 52 -7.77 17.59 -13.92
CA LYS A 52 -7.02 18.13 -15.08
C LYS A 52 -6.55 17.04 -16.04
N ASN A 53 -6.29 15.84 -15.53
CA ASN A 53 -5.84 14.70 -16.31
C ASN A 53 -6.71 13.47 -15.96
N PRO A 54 -7.91 13.36 -16.57
CA PRO A 54 -8.93 12.41 -16.14
C PRO A 54 -8.67 10.96 -16.60
N TYR A 55 -7.68 10.74 -17.47
CA TYR A 55 -7.36 9.43 -18.02
C TYR A 55 -5.87 9.10 -17.92
N GLY A 56 -5.56 7.81 -17.79
CA GLY A 56 -4.21 7.28 -17.98
C GLY A 56 -3.82 7.23 -19.45
N ILE A 57 -2.56 6.94 -19.74
CA ILE A 57 -2.05 6.80 -21.10
C ILE A 57 -2.77 5.68 -21.89
N CYS A 58 -3.20 4.63 -21.18
CA CYS A 58 -4.03 3.54 -21.70
C CYS A 58 -5.54 3.88 -21.73
N ARG A 59 -5.92 5.13 -21.47
CA ARG A 59 -7.29 5.66 -21.42
C ARG A 59 -8.19 5.14 -20.29
N LEU A 60 -7.63 4.53 -19.26
CA LEU A 60 -8.39 4.20 -18.04
C LEU A 60 -8.73 5.46 -17.23
N ASN A 61 -9.98 5.58 -16.79
CA ASN A 61 -10.46 6.66 -15.93
C ASN A 61 -10.21 6.37 -14.43
N ALA A 62 -10.63 7.27 -13.56
CA ALA A 62 -10.47 7.16 -12.11
C ALA A 62 -11.06 5.86 -11.53
N ASP A 63 -12.31 5.54 -11.85
CA ASP A 63 -13.01 4.37 -11.30
C ASP A 63 -12.34 3.06 -11.75
N GLN A 64 -11.96 3.00 -13.02
CA GLN A 64 -11.26 1.84 -13.59
C GLN A 64 -9.90 1.63 -12.92
N ILE A 65 -9.15 2.71 -12.66
CA ILE A 65 -7.85 2.64 -11.99
C ILE A 65 -8.00 2.21 -10.53
N VAL A 66 -8.98 2.75 -9.79
CA VAL A 66 -9.25 2.34 -8.41
C VAL A 66 -9.65 0.87 -8.33
N ALA A 67 -10.58 0.43 -9.19
CA ALA A 67 -11.02 -0.96 -9.26
C ALA A 67 -9.87 -1.91 -9.60
N LYS A 68 -9.02 -1.54 -10.58
CA LYS A 68 -7.83 -2.31 -10.95
C LYS A 68 -6.84 -2.43 -9.78
N ASN A 69 -6.50 -1.31 -9.14
CA ASN A 69 -5.56 -1.29 -8.02
C ASN A 69 -6.06 -2.15 -6.83
N LEU A 70 -7.37 -2.13 -6.57
CA LEU A 70 -8.00 -3.00 -5.58
C LEU A 70 -7.89 -4.47 -5.98
N LEU A 71 -8.24 -4.81 -7.23
CA LEU A 71 -8.16 -6.19 -7.72
C LEU A 71 -6.74 -6.74 -7.68
N ASP A 72 -5.74 -5.96 -8.09
CA ASP A 72 -4.32 -6.36 -8.05
C ASP A 72 -3.89 -6.69 -6.60
N THR A 73 -4.37 -5.92 -5.62
CA THR A 73 -4.11 -6.17 -4.19
C THR A 73 -4.80 -7.45 -3.71
N LEU A 74 -6.07 -7.65 -4.06
CA LEU A 74 -6.84 -8.83 -3.67
C LEU A 74 -6.25 -10.12 -4.27
N GLN A 75 -5.78 -10.05 -5.51
CA GLN A 75 -5.15 -11.18 -6.18
C GLN A 75 -3.88 -11.63 -5.45
N LEU A 76 -3.06 -10.69 -4.99
CA LEU A 76 -1.86 -11.00 -4.20
C LEU A 76 -2.22 -11.69 -2.88
N VAL A 77 -3.23 -11.19 -2.17
CA VAL A 77 -3.68 -11.78 -0.89
C VAL A 77 -4.21 -13.21 -1.10
N LEU A 78 -5.06 -13.41 -2.11
CA LEU A 78 -5.58 -14.73 -2.45
C LEU A 78 -4.44 -15.70 -2.79
N HIS A 79 -3.45 -15.23 -3.56
CA HIS A 79 -2.30 -16.06 -3.89
C HIS A 79 -1.52 -16.46 -2.63
N ALA A 80 -1.20 -15.50 -1.77
CA ALA A 80 -0.45 -15.76 -0.52
C ALA A 80 -1.19 -16.74 0.39
N THR A 81 -2.50 -16.57 0.59
CA THR A 81 -3.29 -17.50 1.43
C THR A 81 -3.41 -18.87 0.79
N SER A 82 -3.59 -18.95 -0.54
CA SER A 82 -3.63 -20.24 -1.25
C SER A 82 -2.31 -21.01 -1.12
N MET A 83 -1.16 -20.32 -1.14
CA MET A 83 0.14 -20.93 -0.93
C MET A 83 0.27 -21.50 0.48
N SER A 84 -0.11 -20.72 1.50
CA SER A 84 -0.09 -21.20 2.90
C SER A 84 -0.96 -22.44 3.09
N VAL A 85 -2.16 -22.47 2.49
CA VAL A 85 -3.04 -23.65 2.55
C VAL A 85 -2.39 -24.86 1.88
N ARG A 86 -1.80 -24.69 0.69
CA ARG A 86 -1.11 -25.79 0.00
C ARG A 86 0.05 -26.34 0.83
N THR A 87 0.87 -25.47 1.43
CA THR A 87 1.97 -25.91 2.30
C THR A 87 1.47 -26.73 3.49
N LEU A 88 0.32 -26.39 4.09
CA LEU A 88 -0.26 -27.16 5.19
C LEU A 88 -0.83 -28.52 4.74
N GLN A 89 -1.26 -28.65 3.48
CA GLN A 89 -1.76 -29.92 2.93
C GLN A 89 -0.65 -30.92 2.61
N GLU A 90 0.60 -30.46 2.48
CA GLU A 90 1.78 -31.28 2.22
C GLU A 90 2.47 -31.80 3.50
N LEU A 91 1.96 -31.42 4.69
CA LEU A 91 2.41 -31.90 6.01
C LEU A 91 1.56 -33.09 6.49
#